data_AF-M3YQR1-F1
#
_entry.id   AF-M3YQR1-F1
#
_cell.length_a   1.000
_cell.length_b   1.000
_cell.length_c   1.000
_cell.angle_alpha   90.00
_cell.angle_beta   90.00
_cell.angle_gamma   90.00
#
_symmetry.space_group_name_H-M   'P 1'
#
loop_
_entity.id
_entity.type
_entity.pdbx_description
1 polymer ?
#
loop_
_entity_poly.entity_id
_entity_poly.type
_entity_poly.pdbx_seq_one_letter_code
_entity_poly.pdbx_strand_id
1 'polypeptide(L)'
;MDELGAGIAQSRRTVALIKSAALAERERVCRLFTEAAAVLQGFQTEVLGFIEEGEATMLGRSQGDLRRQEEQRSRLSRARQDLSQVPEADSVSFLQELLALRLALEEGCGPGPGPPRELSFTKSSQAVRAVRDALTVACASQWEQLRGLGGDEDELQKSGTEADAESQDPDSTNSLESEAPRDYFLKFAYIVDLDSDTADKYLQLFGTKGVKRVLCPINYPESPTRFTHCEQVLGEGALDRGTYYWEVEIIEGWVSVGVMAEDFSPQEPYDRGRLGRNAHSCCLQWNGRSFSIWFHGLEAPLPQPFSPTVGICLEYADRALTFYAVRDGKMSLLRRLKASRARRSSSLASPIDPFQSRLDSHFAGLFARRLKPAFFLESVDAHLQIGPLKKSCISVLKRR
;
A
#
# COMPACT_ATOMS: atom_id res chain seq x y z
N MET A 1 -2.43 -16.45 69.47
CA MET A 1 -3.06 -17.35 68.46
C MET A 1 -4.31 -16.69 67.85
N ASP A 2 -5.11 -15.99 68.67
CA ASP A 2 -6.36 -15.34 68.23
C ASP A 2 -6.18 -14.17 67.23
N GLU A 3 -5.13 -13.36 67.35
CA GLU A 3 -4.86 -12.25 66.41
C GLU A 3 -4.51 -12.74 65.00
N LEU A 4 -3.78 -13.85 64.90
CA LEU A 4 -3.44 -14.48 63.62
C LEU A 4 -4.69 -15.08 62.95
N GLY A 5 -5.59 -15.68 63.76
CA GLY A 5 -6.88 -16.19 63.28
C GLY A 5 -7.80 -15.09 62.74
N ALA A 6 -7.86 -13.94 63.42
CA ALA A 6 -8.61 -12.77 62.96
C ALA A 6 -8.05 -12.19 61.65
N GLY A 7 -6.72 -12.09 61.53
CA GLY A 7 -6.04 -11.63 60.31
C GLY A 7 -6.28 -12.55 59.10
N ILE A 8 -6.30 -13.87 59.31
CA ILE A 8 -6.62 -14.86 58.26
C ILE A 8 -8.09 -14.71 57.83
N ALA A 9 -9.02 -14.53 58.77
CA ALA A 9 -10.44 -14.35 58.45
C ALA A 9 -10.69 -13.04 57.68
N GLN A 10 -10.01 -11.96 58.04
CA GLN A 10 -10.06 -10.69 57.32
C GLN A 10 -9.49 -10.81 55.90
N SER A 11 -8.33 -11.45 55.75
CA SER A 11 -7.72 -11.69 54.43
C SER A 11 -8.63 -12.52 53.53
N ARG A 12 -9.28 -13.56 54.07
CA ARG A 12 -10.25 -14.37 53.32
C ARG A 12 -11.47 -13.56 52.85
N ARG A 13 -11.98 -12.64 53.67
CA ARG A 13 -13.08 -11.73 53.28
C ARG A 13 -12.66 -10.77 52.18
N THR A 14 -11.48 -10.17 52.29
CA THR A 14 -10.94 -9.27 51.25
C THR A 14 -10.78 -10.01 49.92
N VAL A 15 -10.23 -11.22 49.94
CA VAL A 15 -10.10 -12.06 48.74
C VAL A 15 -11.46 -12.38 48.12
N ALA A 16 -12.48 -12.69 48.93
CA ALA A 16 -13.83 -12.96 48.44
C ALA A 16 -14.46 -11.72 47.77
N LEU A 17 -14.28 -10.53 48.34
CA LEU A 17 -14.76 -9.26 47.76
C LEU A 17 -14.05 -8.91 46.46
N ILE A 18 -12.72 -9.10 46.38
CA ILE A 18 -11.97 -8.88 45.15
C ILE A 18 -12.47 -9.81 44.05
N LYS A 19 -12.72 -11.09 44.38
CA LYS A 19 -13.25 -12.07 43.42
C LYS A 19 -14.65 -11.70 42.93
N SER A 20 -15.56 -11.31 43.83
CA SER A 20 -16.92 -10.93 43.42
C SER A 20 -16.94 -9.65 42.60
N ALA A 21 -16.14 -8.63 42.97
CA ALA A 21 -16.02 -7.40 42.21
C ALA A 21 -15.42 -7.64 40.81
N ALA A 22 -14.37 -8.46 40.70
CA ALA A 22 -13.77 -8.83 39.42
C ALA A 22 -14.75 -9.60 38.51
N LEU A 23 -15.58 -10.47 39.08
CA LEU A 23 -16.61 -11.19 38.30
C LEU A 23 -17.69 -10.23 37.79
N ALA A 24 -18.22 -9.34 38.64
CA ALA A 24 -19.23 -8.37 38.24
C ALA A 24 -18.72 -7.43 37.13
N GLU A 25 -17.46 -6.98 37.22
CA GLU A 25 -16.86 -6.12 36.21
C GLU A 25 -16.61 -6.85 34.89
N ARG A 26 -16.19 -8.13 34.94
CA ARG A 26 -16.09 -8.97 33.73
C ARG A 26 -17.42 -9.11 33.02
N GLU A 27 -18.51 -9.37 33.74
CA GLU A 27 -19.85 -9.48 33.16
C GLU A 27 -20.32 -8.15 32.54
N ARG A 28 -19.99 -7.02 33.17
CA ARG A 28 -20.28 -5.68 32.64
C ARG A 28 -19.53 -5.43 31.33
N VAL A 29 -18.24 -5.73 31.29
CA VAL A 29 -17.41 -5.60 30.07
C VAL A 29 -17.93 -6.51 28.95
N CYS A 30 -18.25 -7.77 29.25
CA CYS A 30 -18.82 -8.70 28.25
C CYS A 30 -20.14 -8.19 27.66
N ARG A 31 -21.01 -7.56 28.46
CA ARG A 31 -22.24 -6.93 27.95
C ARG A 31 -21.95 -5.78 26.99
N LEU A 32 -21.04 -4.89 27.33
CA LEU A 32 -20.67 -3.75 26.47
C LEU A 32 -20.09 -4.21 25.12
N PHE A 33 -19.28 -5.27 25.11
CA PHE A 33 -18.80 -5.85 23.85
C PHE A 33 -19.92 -6.46 23.01
N THR A 34 -20.92 -7.09 23.64
CA THR A 34 -22.10 -7.61 22.93
C THR A 34 -22.91 -6.48 22.29
N GLU A 35 -23.13 -5.37 23.00
CA GLU A 35 -23.83 -4.19 22.48
C GLU A 35 -23.07 -3.54 21.31
N ALA A 36 -21.74 -3.39 21.44
CA ALA A 36 -20.91 -2.86 20.36
C ALA A 36 -20.93 -3.76 19.12
N ALA A 37 -20.90 -5.09 19.30
CA ALA A 37 -21.02 -6.04 18.19
C ALA A 37 -22.37 -5.92 17.47
N ALA A 38 -23.47 -5.71 18.20
CA ALA A 38 -24.79 -5.51 17.61
C ALA A 38 -24.87 -4.24 16.73
N VAL A 39 -24.23 -3.15 17.15
CA VAL A 39 -24.14 -1.91 16.35
C VAL A 39 -23.38 -2.16 15.04
N LEU A 40 -22.26 -2.89 15.10
CA LEU A 40 -21.46 -3.21 13.91
C LEU A 40 -22.21 -4.13 12.94
N GLN A 41 -22.98 -5.09 13.45
CA GLN A 41 -23.85 -5.94 12.64
C GLN A 41 -24.97 -5.14 11.97
N GLY A 42 -25.54 -4.15 12.67
CA GLY A 42 -26.51 -3.21 12.08
C GLY A 42 -25.91 -2.44 10.91
N PHE A 43 -24.74 -1.83 11.11
CA PHE A 43 -24.03 -1.11 10.05
C PHE A 43 -23.66 -2.01 8.86
N GLN A 44 -23.22 -3.25 9.11
CA GLN A 44 -22.98 -4.22 8.05
C GLN A 44 -24.22 -4.46 7.18
N THR A 45 -25.40 -4.58 7.83
CA THR A 45 -26.67 -4.83 7.13
C THR A 45 -27.07 -3.64 6.27
N GLU A 46 -26.91 -2.41 6.76
CA GLU A 46 -27.16 -1.18 5.99
C GLU A 46 -26.25 -1.06 4.76
N VAL A 47 -24.96 -1.35 4.94
CA VAL A 47 -23.98 -1.29 3.84
C VAL A 47 -24.28 -2.32 2.76
N LEU A 48 -24.66 -3.54 3.14
CA LEU A 48 -25.05 -4.58 2.19
C LEU A 48 -26.35 -4.19 1.45
N GLY A 49 -27.36 -3.69 2.17
CA GLY A 49 -28.60 -3.21 1.56
C GLY A 49 -28.37 -2.08 0.54
N PHE A 50 -27.46 -1.14 0.83
CA PHE A 50 -27.07 -0.10 -0.13
C PHE A 50 -26.46 -0.67 -1.42
N ILE A 51 -25.68 -1.74 -1.32
CA ILE A 51 -25.09 -2.42 -2.50
C ILE A 51 -26.20 -3.09 -3.31
N GLU A 52 -27.08 -3.84 -2.66
CA GLU A 52 -28.18 -4.55 -3.31
C GLU A 52 -29.14 -3.60 -4.03
N GLU A 53 -29.54 -2.49 -3.39
CA GLU A 53 -30.40 -1.47 -3.99
C GLU A 53 -29.72 -0.79 -5.19
N GLY A 54 -28.42 -0.47 -5.06
CA GLY A 54 -27.62 0.11 -6.13
C GLY A 54 -27.49 -0.82 -7.33
N GLU A 55 -27.25 -2.12 -7.09
CA GLU A 55 -27.21 -3.15 -8.12
C GLU A 55 -28.56 -3.29 -8.83
N ALA A 56 -29.65 -3.45 -8.08
CA ALA A 56 -31.00 -3.60 -8.63
C ALA A 56 -31.40 -2.42 -9.52
N THR A 57 -31.08 -1.19 -9.08
CA THR A 57 -31.36 0.02 -9.85
C THR A 57 -30.57 0.07 -11.16
N MET A 58 -29.28 -0.27 -11.13
CA MET A 58 -28.43 -0.26 -12.32
C MET A 58 -28.78 -1.39 -13.30
N LEU A 59 -29.04 -2.59 -12.78
CA LEU A 59 -29.52 -3.71 -13.58
C LEU A 59 -30.86 -3.39 -14.25
N GLY A 60 -31.81 -2.79 -13.52
CA GLY A 60 -33.10 -2.40 -14.08
C GLY A 60 -32.98 -1.42 -15.24
N ARG A 61 -32.08 -0.42 -15.13
CA ARG A 61 -31.80 0.54 -16.21
C ARG A 61 -31.19 -0.15 -17.43
N SER A 62 -30.12 -0.92 -17.21
CA SER A 62 -29.39 -1.63 -18.28
C SER A 62 -30.27 -2.66 -19.01
N GLN A 63 -31.08 -3.43 -18.26
CA GLN A 63 -32.05 -4.37 -18.84
C GLN A 63 -33.15 -3.65 -19.62
N GLY A 64 -33.60 -2.48 -19.14
CA GLY A 64 -34.57 -1.66 -19.88
C GLY A 64 -34.00 -1.14 -21.21
N ASP A 65 -32.74 -0.71 -21.22
CA ASP A 65 -32.03 -0.31 -22.45
C ASP A 65 -31.86 -1.48 -23.42
N LEU A 66 -31.46 -2.65 -22.91
CA LEU A 66 -31.31 -3.87 -23.72
C LEU A 66 -32.64 -4.28 -24.37
N ARG A 67 -33.74 -4.30 -23.60
CA ARG A 67 -35.08 -4.61 -24.13
C ARG A 67 -35.48 -3.66 -25.25
N ARG A 68 -35.26 -2.34 -25.07
CA ARG A 68 -35.52 -1.36 -26.13
C ARG A 68 -34.72 -1.64 -27.39
N GLN A 69 -33.43 -1.97 -27.26
CA GLN A 69 -32.58 -2.31 -28.41
C GLN A 69 -33.03 -3.61 -29.11
N GLU A 70 -33.43 -4.64 -28.35
CA GLU A 70 -33.94 -5.90 -28.89
C GLU A 70 -35.27 -5.73 -29.62
N GLU A 71 -36.20 -4.96 -29.05
CA GLU A 71 -37.47 -4.59 -29.69
C GLU A 71 -37.23 -3.83 -30.99
N GLN A 72 -36.30 -2.86 -30.96
CA GLN A 72 -35.95 -2.06 -32.11
C GLN A 72 -35.32 -2.90 -33.23
N ARG A 73 -34.40 -3.81 -32.88
CA ARG A 73 -33.83 -4.78 -33.83
C ARG A 73 -34.91 -5.67 -34.44
N SER A 74 -35.87 -6.11 -33.64
CA SER A 74 -36.98 -6.97 -34.10
C SER A 74 -37.95 -6.22 -35.01
N ARG A 75 -38.21 -4.94 -34.74
CA ARG A 75 -39.02 -4.07 -35.63
C ARG A 75 -38.32 -3.84 -36.97
N LEU A 76 -37.04 -3.47 -36.96
CA LEU A 76 -36.24 -3.29 -38.17
C LEU A 76 -36.14 -4.57 -38.99
N SER A 77 -36.00 -5.73 -38.34
CA SER A 77 -35.96 -7.02 -39.02
C SER A 77 -37.27 -7.36 -39.72
N ARG A 78 -38.42 -7.05 -39.10
CA ARG A 78 -39.75 -7.25 -39.71
C ARG A 78 -39.97 -6.31 -40.88
N ALA A 79 -39.78 -5.00 -40.70
CA ALA A 79 -39.94 -4.02 -41.77
C ALA A 79 -39.03 -4.34 -42.99
N ARG A 80 -37.81 -4.84 -42.75
CA ARG A 80 -36.93 -5.32 -43.81
C ARG A 80 -37.48 -6.57 -44.52
N GLN A 81 -38.05 -7.51 -43.77
CA GLN A 81 -38.64 -8.73 -44.33
C GLN A 81 -39.91 -8.40 -45.14
N ASP A 82 -40.76 -7.53 -44.63
CA ASP A 82 -42.00 -7.11 -45.28
C ASP A 82 -41.69 -6.39 -46.60
N LEU A 83 -40.70 -5.47 -46.60
CA LEU A 83 -40.21 -4.82 -47.82
C LEU A 83 -39.68 -5.82 -48.86
N SER A 84 -39.07 -6.94 -48.43
CA SER A 84 -38.56 -7.98 -49.34
C SER A 84 -39.65 -8.87 -49.96
N GLN A 85 -40.87 -8.85 -49.40
CA GLN A 85 -42.00 -9.63 -49.90
C GLN A 85 -42.92 -8.85 -50.84
N VAL A 86 -42.72 -7.53 -50.98
CA VAL A 86 -43.53 -6.69 -51.87
C VAL A 86 -43.26 -7.06 -53.34
N PRO A 87 -44.29 -7.40 -54.14
CA PRO A 87 -44.13 -7.67 -55.56
C PRO A 87 -43.65 -6.43 -56.33
N GLU A 88 -42.73 -6.61 -57.30
CA GLU A 88 -42.16 -5.50 -58.10
C GLU A 88 -43.19 -4.67 -58.87
N ALA A 89 -44.38 -5.22 -59.11
CA ALA A 89 -45.48 -4.56 -59.83
C ALA A 89 -46.28 -3.56 -58.97
N ASP A 90 -46.13 -3.57 -57.64
CA ASP A 90 -46.91 -2.71 -56.72
C ASP A 90 -46.03 -1.64 -56.08
N SER A 91 -45.86 -0.53 -56.80
CA SER A 91 -45.08 0.62 -56.35
C SER A 91 -45.67 1.33 -55.12
N VAL A 92 -46.99 1.21 -54.87
CA VAL A 92 -47.65 1.91 -53.77
C VAL A 92 -47.36 1.19 -52.45
N SER A 93 -47.53 -0.13 -52.42
CA SER A 93 -47.20 -0.96 -51.26
C SER A 93 -45.70 -0.90 -50.93
N PHE A 94 -44.84 -0.85 -51.96
CA PHE A 94 -43.39 -0.70 -51.76
C PHE A 94 -43.02 0.62 -51.07
N LEU A 95 -43.62 1.73 -51.49
CA LEU A 95 -43.36 3.03 -50.87
C LEU A 95 -43.88 3.10 -49.43
N GLN A 96 -44.99 2.44 -49.12
CA GLN A 96 -45.52 2.34 -47.75
C GLN A 96 -44.57 1.57 -46.83
N GLU A 97 -44.08 0.40 -47.25
CA GLU A 97 -43.13 -0.40 -46.46
C GLU A 97 -41.76 0.27 -46.32
N LEU A 98 -41.30 0.96 -47.37
CA LEU A 98 -40.07 1.74 -47.32
C LEU A 98 -40.18 2.91 -46.33
N LEU A 99 -41.34 3.55 -46.27
CA LEU A 99 -41.62 4.62 -45.29
C LEU A 99 -41.67 4.05 -43.86
N ALA A 100 -42.30 2.89 -43.65
CA ALA A 100 -42.32 2.22 -42.35
C ALA A 100 -40.90 1.85 -41.86
N LEU A 101 -40.03 1.36 -42.77
CA LEU A 101 -38.63 1.07 -42.46
C LEU A 101 -37.85 2.35 -42.11
N ARG A 102 -38.07 3.45 -42.85
CA ARG A 102 -37.43 4.74 -42.55
C ARG A 102 -37.86 5.31 -41.19
N LEU A 103 -39.15 5.27 -40.87
CA LEU A 103 -39.65 5.71 -39.56
C LEU A 103 -39.06 4.88 -38.42
N ALA A 104 -38.95 3.55 -38.60
CA ALA A 104 -38.28 2.70 -37.63
C ALA A 104 -36.79 3.07 -37.48
N LEU A 105 -36.07 3.43 -38.55
CA LEU A 105 -34.66 3.86 -38.47
C LEU A 105 -34.49 5.21 -37.74
N GLU A 106 -35.40 6.16 -37.96
CA GLU A 106 -35.36 7.49 -37.35
C GLU A 106 -35.64 7.45 -35.84
N GLU A 107 -36.52 6.58 -35.36
CA GLU A 107 -36.80 6.40 -33.92
C GLU A 107 -35.59 5.90 -33.11
N GLY A 108 -34.60 5.26 -33.75
CA GLY A 108 -33.43 4.68 -33.09
C GLY A 108 -32.22 5.61 -32.96
N CYS A 109 -32.28 6.85 -33.46
CA CYS A 109 -31.11 7.71 -33.60
C CYS A 109 -30.82 8.51 -32.31
N GLY A 110 -30.30 7.82 -31.30
CA GLY A 110 -29.66 8.44 -30.15
C GLY A 110 -28.59 7.50 -29.60
N PRO A 111 -27.33 7.93 -29.41
CA PRO A 111 -26.38 7.14 -28.65
C PRO A 111 -26.94 6.97 -27.24
N GLY A 112 -27.35 5.73 -26.91
CA GLY A 112 -27.78 5.39 -25.57
C GLY A 112 -26.69 5.81 -24.57
N PRO A 113 -27.07 6.29 -23.36
CA PRO A 113 -26.08 6.65 -22.36
C PRO A 113 -25.12 5.48 -22.15
N GLY A 114 -23.82 5.74 -22.34
CA GLY A 114 -22.77 4.74 -22.16
C GLY A 114 -22.79 4.16 -20.74
N PRO A 115 -22.10 3.04 -20.51
CA PRO A 115 -22.05 2.42 -19.19
C PRO A 115 -21.63 3.47 -18.14
N PRO A 116 -22.29 3.51 -16.97
CA PRO A 116 -21.93 4.46 -15.92
C PRO A 116 -20.45 4.31 -15.57
N ARG A 117 -19.72 5.43 -15.63
CA ARG A 117 -18.25 5.46 -15.43
C ARG A 117 -17.81 5.08 -14.02
N GLU A 118 -18.72 5.09 -13.05
CA GLU A 118 -18.47 4.71 -11.67
C GLU A 118 -19.66 3.95 -11.10
N LEU A 119 -19.34 2.85 -10.42
CA LEU A 119 -20.30 2.07 -9.65
C LEU A 119 -20.30 2.64 -8.22
N SER A 120 -21.45 3.18 -7.79
CA SER A 120 -21.61 3.91 -6.52
C SER A 120 -21.24 3.10 -5.27
N PHE A 121 -21.22 1.77 -5.35
CA PHE A 121 -20.86 0.86 -4.27
C PHE A 121 -19.36 0.85 -3.91
N THR A 122 -18.50 1.44 -4.72
CA THR A 122 -17.07 1.64 -4.37
C THR A 122 -16.89 2.48 -3.10
N LYS A 123 -17.84 3.37 -2.81
CA LYS A 123 -17.88 4.20 -1.59
C LYS A 123 -18.20 3.37 -0.33
N SER A 124 -18.91 2.24 -0.48
CA SER A 124 -19.28 1.35 0.62
C SER A 124 -18.05 0.74 1.29
N SER A 125 -17.07 0.29 0.51
CA SER A 125 -15.82 -0.25 1.04
C SER A 125 -14.99 0.82 1.76
N GLN A 126 -15.01 2.07 1.28
CA GLN A 126 -14.35 3.18 1.94
C GLN A 126 -15.00 3.51 3.28
N ALA A 127 -16.33 3.53 3.35
CA ALA A 127 -17.08 3.75 4.59
C ALA A 127 -16.78 2.67 5.65
N VAL A 128 -16.78 1.39 5.25
CA VAL A 128 -16.43 0.28 6.17
C VAL A 128 -14.98 0.36 6.63
N ARG A 129 -14.03 0.75 5.76
CA ARG A 129 -12.62 0.94 6.14
C ARG A 129 -12.46 2.07 7.17
N ALA A 130 -13.15 3.20 6.97
CA ALA A 130 -13.10 4.31 7.92
C ALA A 130 -13.59 3.91 9.32
N VAL A 131 -14.70 3.15 9.40
CA VAL A 131 -15.22 2.63 10.68
C VAL A 131 -14.23 1.66 11.34
N ARG A 132 -13.63 0.74 10.56
CA ARG A 132 -12.60 -0.19 11.07
C ARG A 132 -11.38 0.56 11.63
N ASP A 133 -10.89 1.57 10.92
CA ASP A 133 -9.69 2.30 11.32
C ASP A 133 -9.96 3.12 12.60
N ALA A 134 -11.13 3.76 12.69
CA ALA A 134 -11.57 4.44 13.90
C ALA A 134 -11.66 3.49 15.11
N LEU A 135 -12.24 2.30 14.94
CA LEU A 135 -12.30 1.28 16.00
C LEU A 135 -10.91 0.80 16.41
N THR A 136 -10.00 0.60 15.45
CA THR A 136 -8.63 0.12 15.73
C THR A 136 -7.86 1.15 16.56
N VAL A 137 -7.94 2.43 16.19
CA VAL A 137 -7.32 3.54 16.93
C VAL A 137 -7.96 3.69 18.32
N ALA A 138 -9.29 3.66 18.40
CA ALA A 138 -10.01 3.75 19.68
C ALA A 138 -9.59 2.61 20.62
N CYS A 139 -9.62 1.35 20.17
CA CYS A 139 -9.20 0.20 20.96
C CYS A 139 -7.76 0.30 21.45
N ALA A 140 -6.82 0.69 20.57
CA ALA A 140 -5.42 0.87 20.95
C ALA A 140 -5.23 1.97 22.00
N SER A 141 -5.89 3.12 21.82
CA SER A 141 -5.80 4.24 22.76
C SER A 141 -6.35 3.90 24.15
N GLN A 142 -7.50 3.21 24.20
CA GLN A 142 -8.13 2.80 25.45
C GLN A 142 -7.32 1.71 26.16
N TRP A 143 -6.69 0.80 25.41
CA TRP A 143 -5.81 -0.22 25.96
C TRP A 143 -4.55 0.37 26.60
N GLU A 144 -3.91 1.36 25.96
CA GLU A 144 -2.76 2.05 26.54
C GLU A 144 -3.12 2.86 27.79
N GLN A 145 -4.32 3.47 27.83
CA GLN A 145 -4.83 4.12 29.04
C GLN A 145 -5.06 3.13 30.20
N LEU A 146 -5.56 1.92 29.91
CA LEU A 146 -5.70 0.86 30.93
C LEU A 146 -4.35 0.32 31.42
N ARG A 147 -3.33 0.27 30.55
CA ARG A 147 -1.98 -0.19 30.88
C ARG A 147 -1.17 0.86 31.67
N GLY A 148 -1.34 2.13 31.33
CA GLY A 148 -0.61 3.27 31.91
C GLY A 148 -1.04 3.66 33.33
N LEU A 149 -2.09 3.05 33.88
CA LEU A 149 -2.55 3.28 35.26
C LEU A 149 -1.86 2.36 36.30
N GLY A 150 -0.86 1.57 35.89
CA GLY A 150 -0.22 0.54 36.73
C GLY A 150 1.19 0.84 37.22
N GLY A 151 1.74 2.03 36.98
CA GLY A 151 3.09 2.38 37.45
C GLY A 151 3.13 3.85 37.87
N ASP A 152 3.10 4.08 39.19
CA ASP A 152 3.78 5.18 39.90
C ASP A 152 3.50 5.03 41.41
N GLU A 153 4.05 3.95 41.97
CA GLU A 153 4.69 3.86 43.29
C GLU A 153 6.05 4.56 43.31
N ASP A 154 6.09 5.86 43.62
CA ASP A 154 7.21 6.56 44.29
C ASP A 154 8.32 7.28 43.49
N GLU A 155 8.62 8.48 44.04
CA GLU A 155 9.77 9.37 43.84
C GLU A 155 9.92 10.24 42.59
N LEU A 156 9.23 11.39 42.62
CA LEU A 156 9.70 12.64 42.02
C LEU A 156 10.22 13.59 43.12
N GLN A 157 11.54 13.75 43.24
CA GLN A 157 12.20 15.01 43.62
C GLN A 157 13.74 14.89 43.57
N LYS A 158 14.37 15.45 42.53
CA LYS A 158 15.16 16.71 42.64
C LYS A 158 15.90 17.08 41.35
N SER A 159 15.94 18.39 41.18
CA SER A 159 16.55 19.22 40.14
C SER A 159 18.08 19.28 40.21
N GLY A 160 18.75 19.63 39.10
CA GLY A 160 20.01 20.40 39.15
C GLY A 160 21.08 20.12 38.07
N THR A 161 21.05 20.91 36.99
CA THR A 161 22.16 21.74 36.43
C THR A 161 23.54 21.17 36.04
N GLU A 162 23.81 21.25 34.72
CA GLU A 162 25.00 21.68 33.94
C GLU A 162 26.44 21.11 34.10
N ALA A 163 27.04 20.93 32.89
CA ALA A 163 28.40 21.23 32.43
C ALA A 163 29.47 20.11 32.27
N ASP A 164 29.82 19.95 30.98
CA ASP A 164 31.14 19.78 30.34
C ASP A 164 31.91 18.44 30.18
N ALA A 165 32.38 18.30 28.93
CA ALA A 165 33.63 17.73 28.38
C ALA A 165 33.82 16.20 28.16
N GLU A 166 33.71 15.85 26.86
CA GLU A 166 34.52 14.95 26.01
C GLU A 166 35.31 13.75 26.62
N SER A 167 35.02 12.52 26.17
CA SER A 167 35.81 11.74 25.17
C SER A 167 35.55 10.21 25.18
N GLN A 168 35.30 9.68 23.97
CA GLN A 168 35.53 8.33 23.40
C GLN A 168 35.35 7.03 24.23
N ASP A 169 34.34 6.22 23.88
CA ASP A 169 34.44 4.99 23.03
C ASP A 169 33.03 4.34 22.87
N PRO A 170 32.53 3.95 21.67
CA PRO A 170 31.21 3.34 21.53
C PRO A 170 31.29 1.85 21.17
N ASP A 171 30.93 0.98 22.11
CA ASP A 171 30.41 -0.34 21.77
C ASP A 171 29.22 -0.68 22.67
N SER A 172 28.21 -1.30 22.06
CA SER A 172 26.97 -1.81 22.66
C SER A 172 25.75 -0.87 22.75
N THR A 173 25.04 -0.78 21.62
CA THR A 173 23.59 -0.97 21.43
C THR A 173 22.55 -0.31 22.35
N ASN A 174 21.60 0.34 21.68
CA ASN A 174 20.23 0.69 22.08
C ASN A 174 20.05 1.90 23.00
N SER A 175 19.96 3.09 22.40
CA SER A 175 18.77 3.96 22.48
C SER A 175 19.01 5.27 21.71
N LEU A 176 18.06 5.64 20.85
CA LEU A 176 17.91 6.97 20.24
C LEU A 176 19.06 7.41 19.32
N GLU A 177 19.17 6.81 18.13
CA GLU A 177 19.76 7.54 17.00
C GLU A 177 18.84 8.74 16.71
N SER A 178 19.27 9.93 17.11
CA SER A 178 18.65 11.22 16.80
C SER A 178 18.16 11.23 15.35
N GLU A 179 16.84 11.27 15.14
CA GLU A 179 16.25 11.32 13.80
C GLU A 179 16.74 12.61 13.13
N ALA A 180 17.72 12.46 12.22
CA ALA A 180 18.19 13.57 11.43
C ALA A 180 16.99 14.23 10.73
N PRO A 181 16.83 15.55 10.81
CA PRO A 181 15.67 16.22 10.26
C PRO A 181 15.60 15.98 8.75
N ARG A 182 14.39 15.96 8.18
CA ARG A 182 14.18 15.75 6.74
C ARG A 182 15.09 16.62 5.85
N ASP A 183 15.33 17.86 6.28
CA ASP A 183 16.19 18.82 5.59
C ASP A 183 17.65 18.37 5.46
N TYR A 184 18.13 17.47 6.33
CA TYR A 184 19.43 16.83 6.18
C TYR A 184 19.47 15.94 4.94
N PHE A 185 18.47 15.05 4.79
CA PHE A 185 18.41 14.10 3.67
C PHE A 185 18.14 14.78 2.34
N LEU A 186 17.38 15.89 2.34
CA LEU A 186 17.13 16.68 1.14
C LEU A 186 18.40 17.28 0.50
N LYS A 187 19.53 17.39 1.22
CA LYS A 187 20.83 17.78 0.65
C LYS A 187 21.38 16.75 -0.33
N PHE A 188 20.92 15.51 -0.23
CA PHE A 188 21.29 14.37 -1.06
C PHE A 188 20.16 13.97 -2.02
N ALA A 189 19.15 14.85 -2.20
CA ALA A 189 18.00 14.57 -3.05
C ALA A 189 18.43 14.21 -4.49
N TYR A 190 17.95 13.08 -4.97
CA TYR A 190 18.10 12.59 -6.32
C TYR A 190 16.74 12.62 -7.02
N ILE A 191 16.69 13.27 -8.17
CA ILE A 191 15.48 13.35 -8.99
C ILE A 191 15.40 12.06 -9.79
N VAL A 192 14.50 11.15 -9.40
CA VAL A 192 14.26 9.91 -10.16
C VAL A 192 13.23 10.19 -11.24
N ASP A 193 13.59 9.94 -12.49
CA ASP A 193 12.67 9.86 -13.63
C ASP A 193 12.45 8.39 -13.98
N LEU A 194 11.24 7.98 -14.34
CA LEU A 194 10.91 6.60 -14.72
C LEU A 194 11.34 6.30 -16.15
N ASP A 195 12.07 5.21 -16.34
CA ASP A 195 12.61 4.76 -17.62
C ASP A 195 11.54 3.94 -18.38
N SER A 196 10.92 4.55 -19.40
CA SER A 196 9.88 3.92 -20.21
C SER A 196 10.36 2.69 -21.00
N ASP A 197 11.66 2.56 -21.24
CA ASP A 197 12.21 1.42 -21.96
C ASP A 197 12.28 0.17 -21.07
N THR A 198 12.24 0.35 -19.75
CA THR A 198 12.22 -0.76 -18.78
C THR A 198 10.82 -1.19 -18.40
N ALA A 199 9.81 -0.32 -18.52
CA ALA A 199 8.46 -0.55 -18.02
C ALA A 199 7.78 -1.78 -18.62
N ASP A 200 7.25 -2.66 -17.79
CA ASP A 200 6.41 -3.77 -18.24
C ASP A 200 5.12 -3.28 -18.92
N LYS A 201 4.59 -4.10 -19.84
CA LYS A 201 3.40 -3.77 -20.64
C LYS A 201 2.15 -3.49 -19.79
N TYR A 202 2.04 -3.95 -18.55
CA TYR A 202 0.90 -3.65 -17.68
C TYR A 202 1.09 -2.41 -16.82
N LEU A 203 2.15 -1.62 -17.04
CA LEU A 203 2.40 -0.38 -16.32
C LEU A 203 2.12 0.82 -17.20
N GLN A 204 1.19 1.68 -16.79
CA GLN A 204 0.95 2.98 -17.41
C GLN A 204 1.78 4.05 -16.71
N LEU A 205 2.66 4.70 -17.46
CA LEU A 205 3.43 5.86 -16.97
C LEU A 205 2.64 7.16 -17.15
N PHE A 206 2.69 8.03 -16.15
CA PHE A 206 2.14 9.39 -16.19
C PHE A 206 3.29 10.40 -16.11
N GLY A 207 3.70 10.89 -17.28
CA GLY A 207 4.95 11.65 -17.40
C GLY A 207 6.14 10.78 -16.98
N THR A 208 7.10 11.39 -16.29
CA THR A 208 8.31 10.69 -15.81
C THR A 208 8.25 10.34 -14.32
N LYS A 209 7.13 10.62 -13.62
CA LYS A 209 7.04 10.50 -12.16
C LYS A 209 5.96 9.56 -11.67
N GLY A 210 4.85 9.39 -12.40
CA GLY A 210 3.74 8.54 -11.98
C GLY A 210 3.77 7.20 -12.68
N VAL A 211 3.35 6.14 -12.00
CA VAL A 211 3.10 4.83 -12.61
C VAL A 211 1.93 4.13 -11.92
N LYS A 212 1.03 3.56 -12.73
CA LYS A 212 -0.10 2.76 -12.26
C LYS A 212 -0.18 1.45 -13.03
N ARG A 213 -0.59 0.38 -12.36
CA ARG A 213 -0.88 -0.88 -13.05
C ARG A 213 -2.24 -0.80 -13.75
N VAL A 214 -2.29 -1.35 -14.96
CA VAL A 214 -3.49 -1.43 -15.79
C VAL A 214 -3.78 -2.87 -16.18
N LEU A 215 -5.05 -3.18 -16.43
CA LEU A 215 -5.48 -4.53 -16.82
C LEU A 215 -5.21 -4.84 -18.30
N CYS A 216 -5.20 -3.81 -19.14
CA CYS A 216 -4.94 -3.95 -20.57
C CYS A 216 -3.45 -3.65 -20.84
N PRO A 217 -2.75 -4.53 -21.58
CA PRO A 217 -1.34 -4.30 -21.90
C PRO A 217 -1.19 -3.08 -22.83
N ILE A 218 -0.19 -2.27 -22.53
CA ILE A 218 0.23 -1.11 -23.29
C ILE A 218 1.27 -1.55 -24.32
N ASN A 219 1.11 -1.06 -25.55
CA ASN A 219 2.02 -1.34 -26.64
C ASN A 219 3.23 -0.40 -26.57
N TYR A 220 4.17 -0.71 -25.69
CA TYR A 220 5.45 -0.01 -25.65
C TYR A 220 6.36 -0.43 -26.82
N PRO A 221 7.27 0.45 -27.29
CA PRO A 221 8.31 0.06 -28.23
C PRO A 221 9.14 -1.11 -27.73
N GLU A 222 9.63 -1.96 -28.65
CA GLU A 222 10.53 -3.04 -28.28
C GLU A 222 11.82 -2.48 -27.66
N SER A 223 12.23 -3.04 -26.53
CA SER A 223 13.47 -2.68 -25.84
C SER A 223 14.07 -3.92 -25.19
N PRO A 224 15.41 -4.12 -25.30
CA PRO A 224 16.09 -5.23 -24.63
C PRO A 224 16.09 -5.09 -23.09
N THR A 225 15.85 -3.87 -22.57
CA THR A 225 15.82 -3.60 -21.12
C THR A 225 14.42 -3.71 -20.51
N ARG A 226 13.40 -4.01 -21.32
CA ARG A 226 11.99 -4.09 -20.90
C ARG A 226 11.72 -5.34 -20.08
N PHE A 227 11.10 -5.17 -18.91
CA PHE A 227 10.54 -6.30 -18.16
C PHE A 227 9.37 -6.92 -18.93
N THR A 228 9.39 -8.24 -19.06
CA THR A 228 8.36 -9.00 -19.81
C THR A 228 7.54 -9.93 -18.93
N HIS A 229 8.02 -10.17 -17.71
CA HIS A 229 7.45 -11.14 -16.78
C HIS A 229 7.00 -10.56 -15.45
N CYS A 230 7.42 -9.34 -15.09
CA CYS A 230 7.09 -8.71 -13.81
C CYS A 230 6.66 -7.26 -14.05
N GLU A 231 5.62 -6.79 -13.36
CA GLU A 231 5.07 -5.43 -13.47
C GLU A 231 5.98 -4.37 -12.82
N GLN A 232 7.18 -4.23 -13.37
CA GLN A 232 8.29 -3.44 -12.83
C GLN A 232 8.70 -2.33 -13.79
N VAL A 233 9.28 -1.28 -13.21
CA VAL A 233 9.92 -0.18 -13.93
C VAL A 233 11.11 0.32 -13.12
N LEU A 234 12.19 0.72 -13.79
CA LEU A 234 13.37 1.32 -13.16
C LEU A 234 13.35 2.83 -13.30
N GLY A 235 14.13 3.48 -12.44
CA GLY A 235 14.54 4.86 -12.63
C GLY A 235 15.62 4.99 -13.71
N GLU A 236 15.61 6.13 -14.38
CA GLU A 236 16.69 6.59 -15.24
C GLU A 236 17.95 6.89 -14.42
N GLY A 237 19.10 6.61 -15.02
CA GLY A 237 20.41 6.84 -14.42
C GLY A 237 20.77 5.80 -13.35
N ALA A 238 21.87 5.08 -13.58
CA ALA A 238 22.40 4.20 -12.55
C ALA A 238 23.31 4.97 -11.58
N LEU A 239 23.09 4.70 -10.31
CA LEU A 239 23.82 5.22 -9.16
C LEU A 239 25.04 4.32 -8.93
N ASP A 240 26.19 4.86 -8.56
CA ASP A 240 27.42 4.06 -8.37
C ASP A 240 28.38 4.57 -7.28
N ARG A 241 28.15 5.78 -6.74
CA ARG A 241 28.97 6.38 -5.68
C ARG A 241 28.23 7.46 -4.91
N GLY A 242 28.65 7.72 -3.67
CA GLY A 242 28.07 8.78 -2.84
C GLY A 242 26.76 8.40 -2.16
N THR A 243 25.96 9.41 -1.83
CA THR A 243 24.71 9.27 -1.08
C THR A 243 23.57 9.86 -1.89
N TYR A 244 22.48 9.11 -2.03
CA TYR A 244 21.30 9.49 -2.79
C TYR A 244 20.05 9.33 -1.94
N TYR A 245 19.14 10.29 -2.02
CA TYR A 245 17.87 10.27 -1.32
C TYR A 245 16.72 10.56 -2.28
N TRP A 246 15.65 9.76 -2.25
CA TRP A 246 14.43 10.06 -2.98
C TRP A 246 13.20 9.65 -2.18
N GLU A 247 12.06 10.26 -2.50
CA GLU A 247 10.77 9.97 -1.87
C GLU A 247 9.78 9.42 -2.89
N VAL A 248 8.95 8.50 -2.45
CA VAL A 248 7.89 7.86 -3.24
C VAL A 248 6.59 7.95 -2.46
N GLU A 249 5.54 8.41 -3.12
CA GLU A 249 4.17 8.41 -2.64
C GLU A 249 3.44 7.17 -3.14
N ILE A 250 3.02 6.31 -2.22
CA ILE A 250 2.17 5.15 -2.43
C ILE A 250 0.73 5.64 -2.38
N ILE A 251 0.08 5.68 -3.54
CA ILE A 251 -1.29 6.20 -3.67
C ILE A 251 -2.29 5.09 -3.38
N GLU A 252 -2.09 3.92 -3.98
CA GLU A 252 -3.02 2.79 -3.86
C GLU A 252 -2.31 1.44 -4.11
N GLY A 253 -2.93 0.37 -3.66
CA GLY A 253 -2.52 -1.01 -3.89
C GLY A 253 -1.25 -1.42 -3.16
N TRP A 254 -0.65 -2.52 -3.65
CA TRP A 254 0.54 -3.14 -3.10
C TRP A 254 1.73 -2.81 -3.99
N VAL A 255 2.79 -2.29 -3.39
CA VAL A 255 3.97 -1.83 -4.12
C VAL A 255 5.24 -2.23 -3.40
N SER A 256 6.28 -2.48 -4.18
CA SER A 256 7.64 -2.65 -3.69
C SER A 256 8.52 -1.53 -4.26
N VAL A 257 9.24 -0.83 -3.38
CA VAL A 257 10.13 0.28 -3.73
C VAL A 257 11.54 0.01 -3.21
N GLY A 258 12.56 0.23 -4.01
CA GLY A 258 13.93 -0.06 -3.60
C GLY A 258 14.94 0.15 -4.70
N VAL A 259 15.90 -0.76 -4.78
CA VAL A 259 17.00 -0.71 -5.75
C VAL A 259 17.19 -2.06 -6.45
N MET A 260 17.63 -1.99 -7.69
CA MET A 260 18.00 -3.16 -8.50
C MET A 260 19.30 -2.88 -9.23
N ALA A 261 20.16 -3.90 -9.37
CA ALA A 261 21.37 -3.80 -10.17
C ALA A 261 21.04 -3.57 -11.64
N GLU A 262 21.74 -2.63 -12.27
CA GLU A 262 21.51 -2.21 -13.66
C GLU A 262 21.69 -3.36 -14.66
N ASP A 263 22.60 -4.28 -14.36
CA ASP A 263 22.93 -5.45 -15.16
C ASP A 263 22.05 -6.68 -14.83
N PHE A 264 20.92 -6.46 -14.14
CA PHE A 264 19.89 -7.49 -13.96
C PHE A 264 19.18 -7.78 -15.29
N SER A 265 18.98 -9.06 -15.61
CA SER A 265 18.27 -9.45 -16.83
C SER A 265 16.75 -9.25 -16.67
N PRO A 266 16.11 -8.41 -17.49
CA PRO A 266 14.67 -8.17 -17.41
C PRO A 266 13.83 -9.34 -17.94
N GLN A 267 14.48 -10.35 -18.54
CA GLN A 267 13.86 -11.58 -19.06
C GLN A 267 13.86 -12.72 -18.02
N GLU A 268 14.33 -12.48 -16.80
CA GLU A 268 14.22 -13.48 -15.73
C GLU A 268 12.74 -13.87 -15.50
N PRO A 269 12.43 -15.16 -15.32
CA PRO A 269 11.06 -15.60 -15.06
C PRO A 269 10.50 -14.99 -13.77
N TYR A 270 9.16 -14.89 -13.66
CA TYR A 270 8.50 -14.17 -12.57
C TYR A 270 8.95 -14.55 -11.14
N ASP A 271 9.28 -15.82 -10.89
CA ASP A 271 9.76 -16.28 -9.58
C ASP A 271 11.12 -15.68 -9.18
N ARG A 272 11.97 -15.35 -10.16
CA ARG A 272 13.33 -14.80 -9.99
C ARG A 272 13.42 -13.32 -10.39
N GLY A 273 12.50 -12.85 -11.22
CA GLY A 273 12.41 -11.49 -11.76
C GLY A 273 11.96 -10.44 -10.76
N ARG A 274 11.24 -10.85 -9.70
CA ARG A 274 10.60 -9.94 -8.76
C ARG A 274 11.59 -9.19 -7.88
N LEU A 275 11.33 -7.90 -7.70
CA LEU A 275 12.10 -7.00 -6.85
C LEU A 275 12.21 -7.54 -5.42
N GLY A 276 13.44 -7.58 -4.89
CA GLY A 276 13.78 -8.14 -3.58
C GLY A 276 13.82 -9.67 -3.52
N ARG A 277 13.38 -10.38 -4.57
CA ARG A 277 13.29 -11.85 -4.65
C ARG A 277 14.43 -12.48 -5.46
N ASN A 278 15.54 -11.75 -5.58
CA ASN A 278 16.77 -12.20 -6.21
C ASN A 278 17.99 -11.59 -5.52
N ALA A 279 19.20 -12.01 -5.93
CA ALA A 279 20.46 -11.52 -5.39
C ALA A 279 20.82 -10.08 -5.84
N HIS A 280 20.09 -9.53 -6.80
CA HIS A 280 20.41 -8.28 -7.51
C HIS A 280 19.56 -7.10 -7.04
N SER A 281 18.70 -7.29 -6.05
CA SER A 281 17.78 -6.25 -5.63
C SER A 281 17.41 -6.35 -4.16
N CYS A 282 17.01 -5.20 -3.61
CA CYS A 282 16.50 -5.07 -2.25
C CYS A 282 15.39 -4.02 -2.25
N CYS A 283 14.29 -4.28 -1.54
CA CYS A 283 13.16 -3.37 -1.47
C CYS A 283 12.43 -3.39 -0.13
N LEU A 284 11.67 -2.32 0.07
CA LEU A 284 10.56 -2.24 1.02
C LEU A 284 9.26 -2.52 0.27
N GLN A 285 8.49 -3.47 0.74
CA GLN A 285 7.17 -3.83 0.23
C GLN A 285 6.08 -3.29 1.17
N TRP A 286 5.05 -2.68 0.61
CA TRP A 286 3.75 -2.51 1.23
C TRP A 286 2.77 -3.52 0.63
N ASN A 287 2.23 -4.42 1.44
CA ASN A 287 1.33 -5.50 1.00
C ASN A 287 -0.15 -5.27 1.37
N GLY A 288 -0.52 -4.05 1.76
CA GLY A 288 -1.86 -3.70 2.24
C GLY A 288 -2.12 -3.99 3.72
N ARG A 289 -1.20 -4.68 4.42
CA ARG A 289 -1.30 -4.97 5.86
C ARG A 289 -0.13 -4.38 6.65
N SER A 290 1.09 -4.60 6.19
CA SER A 290 2.30 -4.15 6.86
C SER A 290 3.40 -3.86 5.85
N PHE A 291 4.43 -3.16 6.30
CA PHE A 291 5.68 -3.10 5.57
C PHE A 291 6.48 -4.39 5.76
N SER A 292 7.24 -4.79 4.75
CA SER A 292 8.23 -5.87 4.83
C SER A 292 9.46 -5.51 4.00
N ILE A 293 10.63 -5.92 4.47
CA ILE A 293 11.86 -5.81 3.70
C ILE A 293 12.07 -7.12 2.95
N TRP A 294 12.42 -7.02 1.68
CA TRP A 294 12.78 -8.15 0.85
C TRP A 294 14.22 -8.05 0.37
N PHE A 295 14.98 -9.11 0.59
CA PHE A 295 16.31 -9.28 0.04
C PHE A 295 16.58 -10.76 -0.21
N HIS A 296 17.05 -11.09 -1.41
CA HIS A 296 17.43 -12.45 -1.77
C HIS A 296 16.31 -13.50 -1.61
N GLY A 297 15.05 -13.07 -1.76
CA GLY A 297 13.87 -13.92 -1.59
C GLY A 297 13.42 -14.14 -0.14
N LEU A 298 14.10 -13.52 0.83
CA LEU A 298 13.72 -13.58 2.23
C LEU A 298 12.96 -12.31 2.63
N GLU A 299 11.91 -12.50 3.42
CA GLU A 299 11.07 -11.45 3.96
C GLU A 299 11.43 -11.16 5.42
N ALA A 300 11.53 -9.89 5.77
CA ALA A 300 11.62 -9.41 7.15
C ALA A 300 10.45 -8.43 7.41
N PRO A 301 9.37 -8.85 8.09
CA PRO A 301 8.23 -8.00 8.34
C PRO A 301 8.57 -6.86 9.31
N LEU A 302 7.92 -5.71 9.11
CA LEU A 302 8.12 -4.50 9.88
C LEU A 302 6.86 -4.15 10.68
N PRO A 303 6.96 -3.84 11.99
CA PRO A 303 5.80 -3.54 12.83
C PRO A 303 5.18 -2.16 12.58
N GLN A 304 5.80 -1.32 11.75
CA GLN A 304 5.37 0.06 11.54
C GLN A 304 4.05 0.15 10.74
N PRO A 305 3.19 1.12 11.08
CA PRO A 305 1.93 1.34 10.36
C PRO A 305 2.17 1.88 8.95
N PHE A 306 1.11 1.89 8.14
CA PHE A 306 1.16 2.47 6.79
C PHE A 306 1.64 3.92 6.81
N SER A 307 2.52 4.24 5.86
CA SER A 307 2.93 5.59 5.52
C SER A 307 2.73 5.81 4.04
N PRO A 308 1.98 6.84 3.61
CA PRO A 308 1.77 7.10 2.19
C PRO A 308 3.07 7.53 1.51
N THR A 309 3.97 8.20 2.20
CA THR A 309 5.27 8.58 1.65
C THR A 309 6.38 7.77 2.30
N VAL A 310 7.25 7.20 1.46
CA VAL A 310 8.46 6.48 1.84
C VAL A 310 9.67 7.22 1.32
N GLY A 311 10.63 7.51 2.20
CA GLY A 311 11.95 8.02 1.85
C GLY A 311 12.94 6.87 1.74
N ILE A 312 13.77 6.86 0.69
CA ILE A 312 14.83 5.88 0.46
C ILE A 312 16.15 6.62 0.43
N CYS A 313 17.10 6.20 1.29
CA CYS A 313 18.46 6.71 1.33
C CYS A 313 19.45 5.59 0.98
N LEU A 314 20.20 5.76 -0.09
CA LEU A 314 21.24 4.84 -0.55
C LEU A 314 22.62 5.45 -0.28
N GLU A 315 23.45 4.77 0.51
CA GLU A 315 24.80 5.21 0.89
C GLU A 315 25.83 4.20 0.37
N TYR A 316 26.50 4.51 -0.75
CA TYR A 316 27.45 3.57 -1.38
C TYR A 316 28.69 3.29 -0.54
N ALA A 317 29.29 4.35 0.03
CA ALA A 317 30.52 4.23 0.82
C ALA A 317 30.30 3.35 2.06
N ASP A 318 29.13 3.49 2.67
CA ASP A 318 28.70 2.78 3.87
C ASP A 318 28.04 1.44 3.59
N ARG A 319 27.78 1.12 2.31
CA ARG A 319 27.04 -0.05 1.85
C ARG A 319 25.73 -0.20 2.62
N ALA A 320 25.00 0.90 2.69
CA ALA A 320 23.76 0.99 3.45
C ALA A 320 22.58 1.42 2.55
N LEU A 321 21.42 0.84 2.84
CA LEU A 321 20.13 1.21 2.27
C LEU A 321 19.17 1.43 3.44
N THR A 322 18.60 2.62 3.52
CA THR A 322 17.74 3.02 4.62
C THR A 322 16.39 3.48 4.11
N PHE A 323 15.33 2.97 4.74
CA PHE A 323 13.95 3.30 4.44
C PHE A 323 13.35 4.09 5.60
N TYR A 324 12.59 5.12 5.25
CA TYR A 324 11.92 6.02 6.19
C TYR A 324 10.45 6.15 5.82
N ALA A 325 9.58 6.28 6.84
CA ALA A 325 8.24 6.78 6.66
C ALA A 325 8.27 8.30 6.79
N VAL A 326 7.65 9.01 5.84
CA VAL A 326 7.62 10.47 5.82
C VAL A 326 6.18 10.94 6.03
N ARG A 327 5.93 11.67 7.11
CA ARG A 327 4.60 12.19 7.44
C ARG A 327 4.71 13.61 8.01
N ASP A 328 4.00 14.56 7.42
CA ASP A 328 3.98 15.96 7.85
C ASP A 328 5.37 16.61 7.98
N GLY A 329 6.32 16.17 7.14
CA GLY A 329 7.71 16.64 7.15
C GLY A 329 8.61 15.98 8.22
N LYS A 330 8.05 15.12 9.07
CA LYS A 330 8.80 14.26 9.99
C LYS A 330 9.18 12.96 9.30
N MET A 331 10.37 12.44 9.59
CA MET A 331 10.89 11.19 9.04
C MET A 331 11.07 10.19 10.17
N SER A 332 10.37 9.07 10.12
CA SER A 332 10.61 7.96 11.04
C SER A 332 11.36 6.83 10.36
N LEU A 333 12.39 6.30 11.02
CA LEU A 333 13.17 5.18 10.51
C LEU A 333 12.30 3.91 10.44
N LEU A 334 12.15 3.34 9.24
CA LEU A 334 11.52 2.02 9.06
C LEU A 334 12.55 0.92 9.21
N ARG A 335 13.63 0.99 8.43
CA ARG A 335 14.71 0.01 8.45
C ARG A 335 15.98 0.58 7.85
N ARG A 336 17.10 0.39 8.55
CA ARG A 336 18.45 0.50 7.98
C ARG A 336 19.04 -0.88 7.74
N LEU A 337 19.43 -1.14 6.50
CA LEU A 337 20.20 -2.32 6.08
C LEU A 337 21.63 -1.86 5.84
N LYS A 338 22.61 -2.53 6.44
CA LYS A 338 24.02 -2.20 6.29
C LYS A 338 24.85 -3.47 6.23
N ALA A 339 25.79 -3.53 5.30
CA ALA A 339 26.71 -4.66 5.24
C ALA A 339 27.57 -4.71 6.52
N SER A 340 27.60 -5.86 7.20
CA SER A 340 28.47 -6.04 8.35
C SER A 340 29.94 -6.07 7.91
N ARG A 341 30.82 -5.51 8.75
CA ARG A 341 32.26 -5.72 8.60
C ARG A 341 32.56 -7.14 9.08
N ALA A 342 33.26 -7.93 8.28
CA ALA A 342 33.59 -9.31 8.62
C ALA A 342 34.25 -9.40 10.01
N ARG A 343 33.52 -9.85 11.03
CA ARG A 343 34.09 -10.17 12.33
C ARG A 343 34.89 -11.47 12.19
N ARG A 344 36.21 -11.37 12.32
CA ARG A 344 37.05 -12.54 12.65
C ARG A 344 36.90 -12.81 14.14
N SER A 345 35.96 -13.67 14.54
CA SER A 345 36.13 -14.66 15.63
C SER A 345 34.79 -15.22 16.14
N SER A 346 34.75 -16.55 16.18
CA SER A 346 34.02 -17.45 17.08
C SER A 346 33.30 -16.85 18.29
N SER A 347 31.97 -16.99 18.35
CA SER A 347 31.19 -17.07 19.59
C SER A 347 29.77 -17.59 19.28
N LEU A 348 29.15 -18.26 20.27
CA LEU A 348 28.13 -19.30 20.17
C LEU A 348 26.80 -18.91 19.48
N ALA A 349 26.22 -19.93 18.84
CA ALA A 349 24.99 -19.93 18.07
C ALA A 349 23.75 -19.49 18.87
N SER A 350 23.32 -18.25 18.66
CA SER A 350 21.88 -17.90 18.69
C SER A 350 21.19 -18.51 17.47
N PRO A 351 19.86 -18.69 17.46
CA PRO A 351 19.14 -19.01 16.23
C PRO A 351 19.47 -17.92 15.22
N ILE A 352 20.21 -18.29 14.18
CA ILE A 352 20.63 -17.34 13.16
C ILE A 352 19.36 -16.97 12.41
N ASP A 353 18.88 -15.74 12.59
CA ASP A 353 17.81 -15.18 11.75
C ASP A 353 18.25 -15.36 10.28
N PRO A 354 17.52 -16.16 9.47
CA PRO A 354 17.90 -16.44 8.10
C PRO A 354 18.06 -15.16 7.28
N PHE A 355 17.23 -14.14 7.55
CA PHE A 355 17.30 -12.86 6.88
C PHE A 355 18.61 -12.13 7.22
N GLN A 356 18.92 -11.97 8.51
CA GLN A 356 20.14 -11.32 8.95
C GLN A 356 21.41 -12.02 8.43
N SER A 357 21.46 -13.35 8.46
CA SER A 357 22.58 -14.12 7.91
C SER A 357 22.79 -13.89 6.41
N ARG A 358 21.70 -13.84 5.65
CA ARG A 358 21.74 -13.55 4.22
C ARG A 358 22.23 -12.12 3.96
N LEU A 359 21.76 -11.17 4.74
CA LEU A 359 22.17 -9.79 4.68
C LEU A 359 23.67 -9.65 4.95
N ASP A 360 24.17 -10.26 6.03
CA ASP A 360 25.58 -10.21 6.42
C ASP A 360 26.51 -10.79 5.35
N SER A 361 26.07 -11.85 4.67
CA SER A 361 26.89 -12.57 3.69
C SER A 361 26.83 -11.97 2.27
N HIS A 362 25.70 -11.39 1.84
CA HIS A 362 25.50 -11.04 0.42
C HIS A 362 25.25 -9.55 0.19
N PHE A 363 24.79 -8.78 1.19
CA PHE A 363 24.35 -7.40 0.97
C PHE A 363 25.49 -6.49 0.48
N ALA A 364 26.72 -6.71 0.96
CA ALA A 364 27.91 -6.02 0.47
C ALA A 364 28.12 -6.16 -1.05
N GLY A 365 27.79 -7.32 -1.62
CA GLY A 365 27.96 -7.61 -3.03
C GLY A 365 27.02 -6.80 -3.93
N LEU A 366 25.86 -6.36 -3.40
CA LEU A 366 24.93 -5.51 -4.13
C LEU A 366 25.56 -4.16 -4.51
N PHE A 367 26.41 -3.61 -3.63
CA PHE A 367 27.10 -2.33 -3.82
C PHE A 367 28.36 -2.42 -4.69
N ALA A 368 28.75 -3.62 -5.15
CA ALA A 368 29.78 -3.78 -6.17
C ALA A 368 29.25 -3.52 -7.60
N ARG A 369 27.93 -3.31 -7.73
CA ARG A 369 27.23 -3.09 -8.99
C ARG A 369 26.68 -1.67 -9.02
N ARG A 370 26.39 -1.17 -10.22
CA ARG A 370 25.61 0.05 -10.39
C ARG A 370 24.15 -0.27 -10.10
N LEU A 371 23.50 0.53 -9.25
CA LEU A 371 22.12 0.31 -8.83
C LEU A 371 21.22 1.39 -9.43
N LYS A 372 20.01 0.99 -9.85
CA LYS A 372 18.94 1.89 -10.25
C LYS A 372 17.84 1.89 -9.17
N PRO A 373 17.16 3.04 -8.93
CA PRO A 373 15.87 3.03 -8.26
C PRO A 373 14.93 2.05 -8.98
N ALA A 374 14.18 1.26 -8.23
CA ALA A 374 13.35 0.20 -8.80
C ALA A 374 11.98 0.16 -8.12
N PHE A 375 10.96 -0.07 -8.93
CA PHE A 375 9.55 -0.04 -8.53
C PHE A 375 8.82 -1.25 -9.09
N PHE A 376 8.05 -1.93 -8.24
CA PHE A 376 7.25 -3.09 -8.62
C PHE A 376 5.81 -2.89 -8.12
N LEU A 377 4.84 -2.98 -9.03
CA LEU A 377 3.42 -2.72 -8.76
C LEU A 377 2.68 -4.07 -8.66
N GLU A 378 2.53 -4.57 -7.44
CA GLU A 378 2.20 -5.98 -7.19
C GLU A 378 0.71 -6.31 -7.32
N SER A 379 -0.16 -5.36 -6.97
CA SER A 379 -1.62 -5.51 -7.09
C SER A 379 -2.15 -4.77 -8.31
N VAL A 380 -3.33 -5.17 -8.80
CA VAL A 380 -3.96 -4.61 -10.02
C VAL A 380 -4.36 -3.14 -9.91
N ASP A 381 -4.58 -2.66 -8.69
CA ASP A 381 -4.92 -1.29 -8.32
C ASP A 381 -3.68 -0.47 -7.92
N ALA A 382 -2.48 -1.06 -7.97
CA ALA A 382 -1.25 -0.41 -7.54
C ALA A 382 -1.00 0.89 -8.32
N HIS A 383 -0.73 1.95 -7.57
CA HIS A 383 -0.46 3.29 -8.10
C HIS A 383 0.55 3.98 -7.19
N LEU A 384 1.63 4.48 -7.77
CA LEU A 384 2.62 5.27 -7.04
C LEU A 384 3.06 6.49 -7.87
N GLN A 385 3.61 7.46 -7.16
CA GLN A 385 4.21 8.63 -7.74
C GLN A 385 5.55 8.92 -7.06
N ILE A 386 6.56 9.28 -7.86
CA ILE A 386 7.85 9.75 -7.35
C ILE A 386 7.71 11.22 -6.94
N GLY A 387 8.08 11.53 -5.71
CA GLY A 387 7.82 12.84 -5.10
C GLY A 387 6.36 13.00 -4.67
N PRO A 388 5.95 14.19 -4.17
CA PRO A 388 6.58 15.48 -4.41
C PRO A 388 7.60 15.84 -3.33
N LEU A 389 8.85 16.01 -3.73
CA LEU A 389 9.73 16.93 -3.01
C LEU A 389 9.06 18.31 -3.14
N LYS A 390 8.38 18.79 -2.08
CA LYS A 390 7.57 20.04 -2.06
C LYS A 390 8.23 21.13 -2.92
N LYS A 391 7.43 21.95 -3.64
CA LYS A 391 7.90 23.01 -4.57
C LYS A 391 9.06 23.89 -4.05
N SER A 392 9.19 24.07 -2.73
CA SER A 392 10.32 24.76 -2.09
C SER A 392 11.68 24.08 -2.26
N CYS A 393 11.73 22.80 -2.60
CA CYS A 393 12.96 22.03 -2.82
C CYS A 393 13.51 22.20 -4.26
N ILE A 394 12.64 22.61 -5.20
CA ILE A 394 13.02 22.83 -6.60
C ILE A 394 13.93 24.08 -6.74
N SER A 395 13.81 25.06 -5.84
CA SER A 395 14.67 26.25 -5.86
C SER A 395 16.12 25.97 -5.45
N VAL A 396 16.37 24.91 -4.68
CA VAL A 396 17.73 24.46 -4.30
C VAL A 396 18.39 23.69 -5.44
N LEU A 397 17.61 22.95 -6.24
CA LEU A 397 18.11 22.14 -7.36
C LEU A 397 18.47 22.97 -8.60
N LYS A 398 17.94 24.20 -8.75
CA LYS A 398 18.32 25.12 -9.85
C LYS A 398 19.66 25.85 -9.64
N ARG A 399 20.41 25.55 -8.57
CA ARG A 399 21.70 26.18 -8.25
C ARG A 399 22.92 25.24 -8.29
N ARG A 400 22.80 24.06 -8.90
CA ARG A 400 23.94 23.17 -9.14
C ARG A 400 24.13 22.89 -10.62
#